data_AF-A0A3A0F0L9-F1
#
_entry.id   AF-A0A3A0F0L9-F1
#
_cell.length_a   1.000
_cell.length_b   1.000
_cell.length_c   1.000
_cell.angle_alpha   90.00
_cell.angle_beta   90.00
_cell.angle_gamma   90.00
#
_symmetry.space_group_name_H-M   'P 1'
#
loop_
_entity.id
_entity.type
_entity.pdbx_description
1 polymer ?
#
loop_
_entity_poly.entity_id
_entity_poly.type
_entity_poly.pdbx_seq_one_letter_code
_entity_poly.pdbx_strand_id
1 'polypeptide(L)' 'MVQQTTWPSEAEPASGGSSKHSRELAQQLVRHLGIEGATRTCIENHWQGVLDVVRALSPRA' A
#
# COMPACT_ATOMS: atom_id res chain seq x y z
N MET A 1 -21.16 26.55 -35.04
CA MET A 1 -20.01 26.59 -34.09
C MET A 1 -20.37 25.66 -32.95
N VAL A 2 -19.85 24.43 -32.95
CA VAL A 2 -20.11 23.45 -31.88
C VAL A 2 -18.98 23.53 -30.87
N GLN A 3 -19.27 24.04 -29.68
CA GLN A 3 -18.32 24.11 -28.57
C GLN A 3 -18.20 22.70 -27.99
N GLN A 4 -17.06 22.06 -28.20
CA GLN A 4 -16.73 20.78 -27.58
C GLN A 4 -16.56 21.01 -26.08
N THR A 5 -17.46 20.44 -25.28
CA THR A 5 -17.25 20.30 -23.85
C THR A 5 -16.16 19.24 -23.64
N THR A 6 -14.93 19.71 -23.40
CA THR A 6 -13.84 18.83 -22.99
C THR A 6 -14.06 18.53 -21.51
N TRP A 7 -14.54 17.33 -21.22
CA TRP A 7 -14.52 16.75 -19.88
C TRP A 7 -13.05 16.62 -19.44
N PRO A 8 -12.67 16.88 -18.18
CA PRO A 8 -11.32 16.57 -17.72
C PRO A 8 -11.19 15.04 -17.65
N SER A 9 -10.62 14.45 -18.70
CA SER A 9 -10.31 13.03 -18.78
C SER A 9 -9.03 12.78 -17.98
N GLU A 10 -9.16 11.82 -17.05
CA GLU A 10 -8.11 10.90 -16.61
C GLU A 10 -7.03 11.46 -15.67
N ALA A 11 -7.31 11.24 -14.38
CA ALA A 11 -6.46 10.43 -13.50
C ALA A 11 -4.96 10.61 -13.72
N GLU A 12 -4.39 11.57 -13.00
CA GLU A 12 -2.96 11.62 -12.79
C GLU A 12 -2.47 10.27 -12.25
N PRO A 13 -1.39 9.68 -12.81
CA PRO A 13 -0.87 8.42 -12.32
C PRO A 13 -0.29 8.66 -10.93
N ALA A 14 -1.08 8.36 -9.89
CA ALA A 14 -0.65 8.33 -8.50
C ALA A 14 0.33 7.18 -8.25
N SER A 15 1.40 7.08 -9.05
CA SER A 15 2.49 6.12 -8.88
C SER A 15 3.32 6.41 -7.63
N GLY A 16 3.10 7.56 -6.96
CA GLY A 16 3.65 7.88 -5.63
C GLY A 16 2.75 7.52 -4.44
N GLY A 17 1.48 7.12 -4.66
CA GLY A 17 0.53 6.81 -3.58
C GLY A 17 0.71 5.42 -2.95
N SER A 18 1.30 4.49 -3.71
CA SER A 18 1.41 3.08 -3.33
C SER A 18 2.26 2.87 -2.06
N SER A 19 3.34 3.65 -1.89
CA SER A 19 4.25 3.49 -0.74
C SER A 19 3.64 4.00 0.57
N LYS A 20 2.84 5.08 0.53
CA LYS A 20 2.16 5.61 1.72
C LYS A 20 1.07 4.66 2.20
N HIS A 21 0.23 4.18 1.27
CA HIS A 21 -0.80 3.19 1.58
C HIS A 21 -0.21 1.87 2.10
N SER A 22 0.89 1.39 1.48
CA SER A 22 1.56 0.17 1.95
C SER A 22 2.08 0.32 3.38
N ARG A 23 2.55 1.51 3.74
CA ARG A 23 3.02 1.80 5.09
C ARG A 23 1.91 1.84 6.13
N GLU A 24 0.80 2.50 5.83
CA GLU A 24 -0.35 2.56 6.75
C GLU A 24 -0.96 1.18 6.97
N LEU A 25 -1.11 0.39 5.89
CA LEU A 25 -1.59 -0.99 5.98
C LEU A 25 -0.63 -1.87 6.80
N ALA A 26 0.68 -1.79 6.55
CA ALA A 26 1.68 -2.51 7.33
C ALA A 26 1.58 -2.18 8.82
N GLN A 27 1.45 -0.90 9.17
CA GLN A 27 1.31 -0.48 10.58
C GLN A 27 0.02 -1.00 11.22
N GLN A 28 -1.10 -0.97 10.50
CA GLN A 28 -2.37 -1.51 10.99
C GLN A 28 -2.30 -3.03 11.21
N LEU A 29 -1.70 -3.76 10.27
CA LEU A 29 -1.51 -5.21 10.38
C LEU A 29 -0.64 -5.55 11.58
N VAL A 30 0.51 -4.89 11.73
CA VAL A 30 1.43 -5.12 12.85
C VAL A 30 0.76 -4.78 14.19
N ARG A 31 -0.05 -3.72 14.25
CA ARG A 31 -0.79 -3.36 15.47
C ARG A 31 -1.83 -4.41 15.88
N HIS A 32 -2.53 -5.01 14.92
CA HIS A 32 -3.63 -5.95 15.22
C HIS A 32 -3.18 -7.40 15.34
N LEU A 33 -2.19 -7.82 14.54
CA LEU A 33 -1.77 -9.21 14.38
C LEU A 33 -0.36 -9.48 14.93
N GLY A 34 0.40 -8.42 15.25
CA GLY A 34 1.85 -8.52 15.48
C GLY A 34 2.63 -8.72 14.17
N ILE A 35 3.97 -8.69 14.28
CA ILE A 35 4.87 -8.82 13.12
C ILE A 35 4.68 -10.16 12.39
N GLU A 36 4.59 -11.26 13.13
CA GLU A 36 4.46 -12.61 12.57
C GLU A 36 3.14 -12.79 11.80
N GLY A 37 2.02 -12.35 12.40
CA GLY A 37 0.70 -12.42 11.77
C GLY A 37 0.60 -11.51 10.55
N ALA A 38 1.11 -10.27 10.65
CA ALA A 38 1.18 -9.34 9.52
C ALA A 38 2.01 -9.93 8.36
N THR A 39 3.15 -10.53 8.67
CA THR A 39 4.03 -11.18 7.67
C THR A 39 3.31 -12.31 6.95
N ARG A 40 2.66 -13.20 7.70
CA ARG A 40 1.89 -14.32 7.12
C ARG A 40 0.76 -13.82 6.22
N THR A 41 -0.04 -12.86 6.68
CA THR A 41 -1.12 -12.27 5.89
C THR A 41 -0.59 -11.62 4.61
N CYS A 42 0.54 -10.91 4.67
CA CYS A 42 1.13 -10.31 3.47
C CYS A 42 1.64 -11.36 2.47
N ILE A 43 2.15 -12.50 2.93
CA ILE A 43 2.59 -13.62 2.07
C ILE A 43 1.38 -14.27 1.39
N GLU A 44 0.33 -14.59 2.16
CA GLU A 44 -0.89 -15.25 1.64
C GLU A 44 -1.63 -14.39 0.60
N ASN A 45 -1.55 -13.06 0.72
CA ASN A 45 -2.21 -12.12 -0.19
C ASN A 45 -1.28 -11.54 -1.27
N HIS A 46 -0.03 -12.00 -1.35
CA HIS A 46 0.97 -11.50 -2.29
C HIS A 46 1.23 -9.98 -2.22
N TRP A 47 1.12 -9.38 -1.02
CA TRP A 47 1.36 -7.96 -0.81
C TRP A 47 2.85 -7.67 -0.60
N GLN A 48 3.69 -7.89 -1.61
CA GLN A 48 5.15 -7.71 -1.49
C GLN A 48 5.55 -6.30 -1.01
N GLY A 49 4.87 -5.26 -1.48
CA GLY A 49 5.17 -3.87 -1.06
C GLY A 49 4.87 -3.60 0.42
N VAL A 50 3.86 -4.26 0.98
CA VAL A 50 3.50 -4.17 2.41
C VAL A 50 4.43 -5.06 3.24
N LEU A 51 4.74 -6.25 2.74
CA LEU A 51 5.64 -7.22 3.37
C LEU A 51 7.03 -6.61 3.61
N ASP A 52 7.57 -5.88 2.64
CA ASP A 52 8.85 -5.19 2.76
C ASP A 52 8.83 -4.18 3.93
N VAL A 53 7.75 -3.41 4.04
CA VAL A 53 7.56 -2.47 5.14
C VAL A 53 7.40 -3.18 6.49
N VAL A 54 6.61 -4.25 6.55
CA VAL A 54 6.45 -5.05 7.78
C VAL A 54 7.79 -5.61 8.24
N ARG A 55 8.63 -6.10 7.31
CA ARG A 55 9.98 -6.59 7.61
C ARG A 55 10.90 -5.47 8.08
N ALA A 56 10.83 -4.29 7.47
CA ALA A 56 11.60 -3.11 7.91
C ALA A 56 11.18 -2.61 9.30
N LEU A 57 9.93 -2.86 9.72
CA LEU A 57 9.41 -2.52 11.05
C LEU A 57 9.80 -3.56 12.12
N SER A 58 10.20 -4.77 11.73
CA SER A 58 10.66 -5.78 12.69
C SER A 58 12.06 -5.42 13.17
N PRO A 59 12.26 -5.03 14.43
CA PRO A 59 13.60 -4.85 14.96
C PRO A 59 14.27 -6.23 14.90
N ARG A 60 15.37 -6.32 14.14
CA ARG A 60 16.26 -7.50 14.09
C ARG A 60 16.34 -8.15 15.48
N ALA A 61 15.76 -9.34 15.61
CA ALA A 61 16.12 -10.26 16.68
C ALA A 61 17.57 -10.70 16.49
#